data_AF-A0A9P5ZYA3-F1
#
_entry.id   AF-A0A9P5ZYA3-F1
#
_cell.length_a   1.000
_cell.length_b   1.000
_cell.length_c   1.000
_cell.angle_alpha   90.00
_cell.angle_beta   90.00
_cell.angle_gamma   90.00
#
_symmetry.space_group_name_H-M   'P 1'
#
loop_
_entity.id
_entity.type
_entity.pdbx_description
1 polymer ?
#
loop_
_entity_poly.entity_id
_entity_poly.type
_entity_poly.pdbx_seq_one_letter_code
_entity_poly.pdbx_strand_id
1 'polypeptide(L)'
;MDHFYNKSNAVESLDRIIAERVAIASSLQMYSMDSGTTEKYSLSISREDGDVASRLTQRNEEMGEMEEATVALQGIVSYINLPPFESNRSDGLKRLVHIRQTVTLMGLGSTHFQQIVNNCRCSYSMFSWYTPNAKLLPAPEFIGKYSEGRDNAEHVTITASNRFFTPVQQSAGLEVVDVNGELDPQGILAKVDTTKFLHTEDNAVGYYVLSTSGGGSKSLPTTPIVFQIGDIVEVQVSMTCIPNKGNFTVKMLLRSIMLLNGKFTTDATTARTLSIPAAIAVALLLPK
;
A
#
# COMPACT_ATOMS: atom_id res chain seq x y z
N MET A 1 13.07 12.13 -3.06
CA MET A 1 12.37 13.40 -3.36
C MET A 1 13.40 14.48 -3.62
N ASP A 2 13.06 15.52 -4.39
CA ASP A 2 14.01 16.59 -4.75
C ASP A 2 13.92 17.79 -3.79
N HIS A 3 14.70 18.83 -4.09
CA HIS A 3 14.81 20.03 -3.26
C HIS A 3 13.56 20.94 -3.28
N PHE A 4 12.63 20.73 -4.22
CA PHE A 4 11.37 21.48 -4.27
C PHE A 4 10.32 20.93 -3.28
N TYR A 5 10.50 19.70 -2.82
CA TYR A 5 9.60 19.08 -1.86
C TYR A 5 9.96 19.50 -0.43
N ASN A 6 9.06 20.20 0.27
CA ASN A 6 9.28 20.65 1.64
C ASN A 6 9.13 19.47 2.63
N LYS A 7 10.26 18.78 2.87
CA LYS A 7 10.32 17.59 3.73
C LYS A 7 9.93 17.89 5.18
N SER A 8 10.42 18.98 5.75
CA SER A 8 10.17 19.34 7.15
C SER A 8 8.67 19.52 7.42
N ASN A 9 7.99 20.33 6.60
CA ASN A 9 6.56 20.55 6.77
C ASN A 9 5.74 19.29 6.44
N ALA A 10 6.21 18.45 5.52
CA ALA A 10 5.56 17.17 5.23
C ALA A 10 5.64 16.20 6.41
N VAL A 11 6.78 16.14 7.12
CA VAL A 11 6.94 15.34 8.34
C VAL A 11 6.02 15.85 9.46
N GLU A 12 5.99 17.15 9.72
CA GLU A 12 5.09 17.75 10.71
C GLU A 12 3.62 17.47 10.38
N SER A 13 3.25 17.59 9.10
CA SER A 13 1.90 17.26 8.64
C SER A 13 1.58 15.78 8.79
N LEU A 14 2.54 14.88 8.53
CA LEU A 14 2.37 13.44 8.69
C LEU A 14 2.11 13.09 10.17
N ASP A 15 2.93 13.63 11.09
CA ASP A 15 2.80 13.36 12.52
C ASP A 15 1.44 13.82 13.06
N ARG A 16 0.99 15.02 12.66
CA ARG A 16 -0.34 15.54 12.99
C ARG A 16 -1.45 14.64 12.44
N ILE A 17 -1.35 14.25 11.17
CA ILE A 17 -2.34 13.38 10.53
C ILE A 17 -2.43 12.03 11.24
N ILE A 18 -1.30 11.39 11.58
CA ILE A 18 -1.30 10.12 12.32
C ILE A 18 -2.06 10.27 13.64
N ALA A 19 -1.78 11.32 14.41
CA ALA A 19 -2.43 11.57 15.69
C ALA A 19 -3.95 11.80 15.53
N GLU A 20 -4.37 12.58 14.53
CA GLU A 20 -5.79 12.83 14.24
C GLU A 20 -6.51 11.55 13.82
N ARG A 21 -5.88 10.70 12.99
CA ARG A 21 -6.49 9.45 12.52
C ARG A 21 -6.71 8.47 13.66
N VAL A 22 -5.79 8.39 14.62
CA VAL A 22 -5.95 7.54 15.82
C VAL A 22 -7.16 7.94 16.66
N ALA A 23 -7.50 9.23 16.71
CA ALA A 23 -8.64 9.71 17.47
C ALA A 23 -10.00 9.54 16.75
N ILE A 24 -10.01 9.55 15.41
CA ILE A 24 -11.23 9.73 14.62
C ILE A 24 -11.58 8.48 13.80
N ALA A 25 -10.58 7.69 13.39
CA ALA A 25 -10.81 6.56 12.49
C ALA A 25 -11.49 5.39 13.21
N SER A 26 -12.44 4.77 12.53
CA SER A 26 -13.05 3.50 12.96
C SER A 26 -12.15 2.29 12.70
N SER A 27 -11.21 2.41 11.75
CA SER A 27 -10.28 1.33 11.41
C SER A 27 -9.16 1.19 12.44
N LEU A 28 -8.71 -0.05 12.65
CA LEU A 28 -7.56 -0.37 13.47
C LEU A 28 -6.31 0.36 12.96
N GLN A 29 -5.66 1.13 13.83
CA GLN A 29 -4.49 1.94 13.47
C GLN A 29 -3.20 1.24 13.91
N MET A 30 -2.27 1.04 12.98
CA MET A 30 -0.98 0.41 13.30
C MET A 30 -0.19 1.25 14.32
N TYR A 31 -0.31 2.58 14.29
CA TYR A 31 0.39 3.45 15.22
C TYR A 31 0.08 3.13 16.69
N SER A 32 -1.17 2.77 16.99
CA SER A 32 -1.60 2.41 18.34
C SER A 32 -1.51 0.92 18.64
N MET A 33 -0.98 0.10 17.73
CA MET A 33 -0.94 -1.35 17.87
C MET A 33 0.15 -1.79 18.87
N ASP A 34 -0.23 -1.81 20.15
CA ASP A 34 0.53 -2.35 21.26
C ASP A 34 0.02 -3.75 21.68
N SER A 35 0.60 -4.33 22.73
CA SER A 35 0.17 -5.64 23.24
C SER A 35 -1.28 -5.67 23.73
N GLY A 36 -1.79 -4.55 24.27
CA GLY A 36 -3.18 -4.44 24.71
C GLY A 36 -4.17 -4.35 23.54
N THR A 37 -3.70 -3.88 22.38
CA THR A 37 -4.49 -3.77 21.15
C THR A 37 -4.81 -5.14 20.57
N THR A 38 -3.89 -6.10 20.64
CA THR A 38 -4.13 -7.48 20.18
C THR A 38 -5.30 -8.12 20.93
N GLU A 39 -5.39 -7.91 22.25
CA GLU A 39 -6.51 -8.40 23.07
C GLU A 39 -7.79 -7.63 22.77
N LYS A 40 -7.72 -6.29 22.68
CA LYS A 40 -8.87 -5.42 22.40
C LYS A 40 -9.58 -5.78 21.09
N TYR A 41 -8.83 -6.08 20.03
CA TYR A 41 -9.38 -6.37 18.70
C TYR A 41 -9.48 -7.88 18.42
N SER A 42 -9.29 -8.73 19.45
CA SER A 42 -9.31 -10.19 19.31
C SER A 42 -8.48 -10.70 18.13
N LEU A 43 -7.31 -10.08 17.92
CA LEU A 43 -6.46 -10.40 16.77
C LEU A 43 -5.82 -11.75 16.99
N SER A 44 -5.90 -12.59 15.98
CA SER A 44 -5.30 -13.92 16.00
C SER A 44 -4.71 -14.27 14.65
N ILE A 45 -3.95 -15.36 14.60
CA ILE A 45 -3.47 -15.91 13.33
C ILE A 45 -4.28 -17.17 13.07
N SER A 46 -5.06 -17.16 12.00
CA SER A 46 -5.80 -18.33 11.55
C SER A 46 -5.30 -18.79 10.18
N ARG A 47 -5.60 -20.05 9.90
CA ARG A 47 -5.33 -20.71 8.63
C ARG A 47 -6.62 -21.37 8.21
N GLU A 48 -7.13 -21.03 7.03
CA GLU A 48 -8.31 -21.67 6.47
C GLU A 48 -7.99 -23.12 6.05
N ASP A 49 -9.00 -23.99 6.16
CA ASP A 49 -8.87 -25.39 5.77
C ASP A 49 -8.57 -25.49 4.27
N GLY A 50 -7.41 -26.07 3.95
CA GLY A 50 -6.91 -26.20 2.57
C GLY A 50 -6.02 -25.05 2.10
N ASP A 51 -5.98 -23.91 2.80
CA ASP A 51 -4.99 -22.86 2.53
C ASP A 51 -3.61 -23.29 3.07
N VAL A 52 -2.55 -22.88 2.38
CA VAL A 52 -1.17 -23.04 2.87
C VAL A 52 -0.69 -21.78 3.59
N ALA A 53 -1.39 -20.65 3.42
CA ALA A 53 -1.10 -19.39 4.07
C ALA A 53 -1.84 -19.23 5.40
N SER A 54 -1.21 -18.53 6.35
CA SER A 54 -1.84 -18.10 7.61
C SER A 54 -2.03 -16.59 7.56
N ARG A 55 -3.19 -16.09 7.96
CA ARG A 55 -3.56 -14.66 7.88
C ARG A 55 -3.75 -14.09 9.28
N LEU A 56 -3.47 -12.79 9.43
CA LEU A 56 -3.94 -12.05 10.59
C LEU A 56 -5.45 -11.87 10.46
N THR A 57 -6.19 -12.34 11.46
CA THR A 57 -7.66 -12.31 11.49
C THR A 57 -8.16 -11.65 12.75
N GLN A 58 -9.37 -11.10 12.65
CA GLN A 58 -10.12 -10.50 13.75
C GLN A 58 -11.46 -11.20 13.85
N ARG A 59 -12.01 -11.25 15.07
CA ARG A 59 -13.35 -11.79 15.27
C ARG A 59 -14.38 -10.69 15.00
N ASN A 60 -15.30 -10.95 14.08
CA ASN A 60 -16.44 -10.10 13.85
C ASN A 60 -17.37 -10.15 15.08
N GLU A 61 -17.65 -9.00 15.70
CA GLU A 61 -18.46 -8.95 16.92
C GLU A 61 -19.94 -9.29 16.67
N GLU A 62 -20.46 -9.03 15.47
CA GLU A 62 -21.87 -9.24 15.11
C GLU A 62 -22.16 -10.69 14.72
N MET A 63 -21.32 -11.27 13.85
CA MET A 63 -21.52 -12.63 13.32
C MET A 63 -20.74 -13.69 14.12
N GLY A 64 -19.75 -13.28 14.91
CA GLY A 64 -18.87 -14.18 15.66
C GLY A 64 -17.86 -14.94 14.80
N GLU A 65 -17.89 -14.73 13.48
CA GLU A 65 -17.01 -15.33 12.47
C GLU A 65 -15.62 -14.68 12.49
N MET A 66 -14.61 -15.43 12.03
CA MET A 66 -13.25 -14.92 11.84
C MET A 66 -13.15 -14.30 10.45
N GLU A 67 -12.79 -13.02 10.39
CA GLU A 67 -12.57 -12.30 9.14
C GLU A 67 -11.13 -11.79 9.05
N GLU A 68 -10.70 -11.44 7.84
CA GLU A 68 -9.38 -10.84 7.63
C GLU A 68 -9.24 -9.53 8.41
N ALA A 69 -8.19 -9.42 9.22
CA ALA A 69 -7.89 -8.18 9.93
C ALA A 69 -7.22 -7.18 8.97
N THR A 70 -7.82 -6.00 8.85
CA THR A 70 -7.24 -4.89 8.10
C THR A 70 -6.77 -3.79 9.05
N VAL A 71 -5.54 -3.34 8.84
CA VAL A 71 -4.88 -2.31 9.67
C VAL A 71 -4.48 -1.14 8.81
N ALA A 72 -4.78 0.07 9.27
CA ALA A 72 -4.42 1.32 8.62
C ALA A 72 -2.98 1.76 8.98
N LEU A 73 -2.26 2.22 7.97
CA LEU A 73 -0.91 2.78 8.06
C LEU A 73 -0.90 4.13 7.34
N GLN A 74 -0.38 5.17 7.97
CA GLN A 74 -0.12 6.45 7.28
C GLN A 74 1.35 6.60 6.93
N GLY A 75 1.63 7.27 5.83
CA GLY A 75 2.99 7.60 5.43
C GLY A 75 3.04 8.44 4.16
N ILE A 76 4.25 8.85 3.81
CA ILE A 76 4.54 9.58 2.58
C ILE A 76 4.90 8.57 1.48
N VAL A 77 4.27 8.66 0.32
CA VAL A 77 4.54 7.77 -0.83
C VAL A 77 5.95 8.01 -1.36
N SER A 78 6.79 6.98 -1.33
CA SER A 78 8.14 6.99 -1.92
C SER A 78 8.22 6.21 -3.24
N TYR A 79 7.33 5.24 -3.43
CA TYR A 79 7.17 4.50 -4.67
C TYR A 79 5.73 4.05 -4.85
N ILE A 80 5.28 4.03 -6.11
CA ILE A 80 3.94 3.60 -6.48
C ILE A 80 3.99 2.85 -7.81
N ASN A 81 3.23 1.76 -7.89
CA ASN A 81 2.95 1.04 -9.12
C ASN A 81 1.48 0.61 -9.05
N LEU A 82 0.59 1.48 -9.50
CA LEU A 82 -0.85 1.27 -9.55
C LEU A 82 -1.33 1.38 -11.01
N PRO A 83 -2.49 0.82 -11.36
CA PRO A 83 -3.13 1.09 -12.63
C PRO A 83 -3.40 2.61 -12.83
N PRO A 84 -3.61 3.09 -14.07
CA PRO A 84 -3.41 2.37 -15.33
C PRO A 84 -1.93 2.08 -15.58
N PHE A 85 -1.61 0.83 -15.94
CA PHE A 85 -0.23 0.46 -16.20
C PHE A 85 0.20 0.87 -17.60
N GLU A 86 1.42 1.37 -17.75
CA GLU A 86 1.95 1.75 -19.05
C GLU A 86 2.41 0.52 -19.85
N SER A 87 2.03 0.46 -21.13
CA SER A 87 2.50 -0.58 -22.05
C SER A 87 3.89 -0.24 -22.54
N ASN A 88 4.93 -0.77 -21.88
CA ASN A 88 6.25 -0.81 -22.51
C ASN A 88 6.22 -1.76 -23.71
N ARG A 89 6.57 -1.24 -24.90
CA ARG A 89 6.49 -1.94 -26.21
C ARG A 89 7.26 -3.27 -26.26
N SER A 90 8.13 -3.54 -25.28
CA SER A 90 8.95 -4.75 -25.16
C SER A 90 8.44 -5.78 -24.14
N ASP A 91 7.41 -5.47 -23.34
CA ASP A 91 6.93 -6.37 -22.29
C ASP A 91 5.87 -7.33 -22.84
N GLY A 92 6.29 -8.58 -23.08
CA GLY A 92 5.38 -9.65 -23.48
C GLY A 92 4.34 -10.01 -22.41
N LEU A 93 3.26 -10.69 -22.84
CA LEU A 93 2.17 -11.20 -21.98
C LEU A 93 2.65 -11.88 -20.68
N LYS A 94 3.84 -12.49 -20.69
CA LYS A 94 4.44 -13.17 -19.53
C LYS A 94 4.74 -12.24 -18.35
N ARG A 95 4.93 -10.93 -18.57
CA ARG A 95 5.12 -9.97 -17.47
C ARG A 95 3.80 -9.46 -16.91
N LEU A 96 2.77 -9.34 -17.75
CA LEU A 96 1.44 -8.88 -17.33
C LEU A 96 0.81 -9.80 -16.27
N VAL A 97 0.99 -11.11 -16.38
CA VAL A 97 0.47 -12.08 -15.37
C VAL A 97 1.15 -11.97 -14.01
N HIS A 98 2.30 -11.31 -13.93
CA HIS A 98 3.05 -11.09 -12.68
C HIS A 98 2.97 -9.64 -12.20
N ILE A 99 2.11 -8.82 -12.82
CA ILE A 99 1.96 -7.43 -12.43
C ILE A 99 1.37 -7.32 -11.02
N ARG A 100 1.85 -6.31 -10.29
CA ARG A 100 1.49 -6.10 -8.89
C ARG A 100 1.12 -4.65 -8.67
N GLN A 101 0.12 -4.45 -7.84
CA GLN A 101 -0.24 -3.15 -7.30
C GLN A 101 0.60 -2.92 -6.06
N THR A 102 1.47 -1.91 -6.07
CA THR A 102 2.46 -1.72 -4.99
C THR A 102 2.49 -0.27 -4.56
N VAL A 103 2.50 -0.06 -3.24
CA VAL A 103 2.70 1.23 -2.61
C VAL A 103 3.80 1.08 -1.55
N THR A 104 4.79 1.94 -1.61
CA THR A 104 5.85 2.02 -0.60
C THR A 104 5.72 3.36 0.12
N LEU A 105 5.64 3.29 1.45
CA LEU A 105 5.55 4.42 2.34
C LEU A 105 6.87 4.66 3.07
N MET A 106 7.15 5.91 3.40
CA MET A 106 8.24 6.32 4.29
C MET A 106 7.80 7.45 5.22
N GLY A 107 8.57 7.68 6.28
CA GLY A 107 8.31 8.73 7.27
C GLY A 107 9.21 9.96 7.19
N LEU A 108 10.26 9.95 6.35
CA LEU A 108 11.25 11.05 6.26
C LEU A 108 11.84 11.52 7.62
N GLY A 109 11.94 10.62 8.60
CA GLY A 109 12.43 10.94 9.95
C GLY A 109 11.33 11.19 11.00
N SER A 110 10.06 11.10 10.62
CA SER A 110 8.90 11.09 11.55
C SER A 110 9.07 10.04 12.64
N THR A 111 8.91 10.46 13.90
CA THR A 111 8.91 9.56 15.05
C THR A 111 7.63 8.71 15.08
N HIS A 112 6.49 9.26 14.65
CA HIS A 112 5.23 8.53 14.58
C HIS A 112 5.27 7.41 13.55
N PHE A 113 5.84 7.68 12.37
CA PHE A 113 6.07 6.65 11.37
C PHE A 113 7.05 5.59 11.86
N GLN A 114 8.08 5.98 12.61
CA GLN A 114 9.00 5.02 13.21
C GLN A 114 8.30 4.10 14.22
N GLN A 115 7.31 4.62 14.97
CA GLN A 115 6.46 3.81 15.83
C GLN A 115 5.63 2.80 15.02
N ILE A 116 5.01 3.25 13.90
CA ILE A 116 4.29 2.36 12.97
C ILE A 116 5.21 1.22 12.49
N VAL A 117 6.45 1.54 12.07
CA VAL A 117 7.45 0.54 11.65
C VAL A 117 7.75 -0.45 12.78
N ASN A 118 7.89 0.01 14.02
CA ASN A 118 8.15 -0.87 15.17
C ASN A 118 6.95 -1.79 15.45
N ASN A 119 5.73 -1.27 15.39
CA ASN A 119 4.52 -2.06 15.59
C ASN A 119 4.32 -3.09 14.46
N CYS A 120 4.72 -2.76 13.22
CA CYS A 120 4.78 -3.73 12.13
C CYS A 120 5.74 -4.89 12.43
N ARG A 121 6.90 -4.62 13.06
CA ARG A 121 7.85 -5.66 13.49
C ARG A 121 7.29 -6.52 14.62
N CYS A 122 6.60 -5.89 15.58
CA CYS A 122 5.90 -6.61 16.64
C CYS A 122 4.83 -7.54 16.04
N SER A 123 4.03 -7.03 15.10
CA SER A 123 3.01 -7.82 14.41
C SER A 123 3.59 -8.97 13.59
N TYR A 124 4.71 -8.71 12.91
CA TYR A 124 5.47 -9.74 12.21
C TYR A 124 5.91 -10.88 13.15
N SER A 125 6.38 -10.53 14.35
CA SER A 125 6.83 -11.51 15.34
C SER A 125 5.71 -12.44 15.81
N MET A 126 4.44 -12.00 15.76
CA MET A 126 3.31 -12.87 16.10
C MET A 126 3.26 -14.11 15.21
N PHE A 127 3.65 -14.01 13.93
CA PHE A 127 3.68 -15.15 13.01
C PHE A 127 4.72 -16.21 13.37
N SER A 128 5.75 -15.88 14.16
CA SER A 128 6.78 -16.85 14.54
C SER A 128 6.17 -18.04 15.30
N TRP A 129 5.19 -17.77 16.16
CA TRP A 129 4.46 -18.78 16.94
C TRP A 129 3.64 -19.75 16.08
N TYR A 130 3.28 -19.33 14.87
CA TYR A 130 2.43 -20.09 13.95
C TYR A 130 3.21 -20.69 12.79
N THR A 131 4.54 -20.61 12.83
CA THR A 131 5.43 -21.25 11.84
C THR A 131 6.16 -22.45 12.44
N PRO A 132 6.14 -23.63 11.79
CA PRO A 132 6.86 -24.80 12.27
C PRO A 132 8.36 -24.53 12.40
N ASN A 133 8.96 -24.98 13.51
CA ASN A 133 10.41 -25.02 13.72
C ASN A 133 11.14 -23.67 13.52
N ALA A 134 10.50 -22.54 13.88
CA ALA A 134 11.08 -21.20 13.75
C ALA A 134 11.59 -20.86 12.33
N LYS A 135 10.89 -21.35 11.31
CA LYS A 135 11.23 -21.16 9.89
C LYS A 135 10.75 -19.84 9.28
N LEU A 136 10.15 -18.97 10.09
CA LEU A 136 9.88 -17.59 9.70
C LEU A 136 11.21 -16.88 9.39
N LEU A 137 11.28 -16.16 8.28
CA LEU A 137 12.48 -15.37 7.99
C LEU A 137 12.78 -14.39 9.13
N PRO A 138 14.07 -14.09 9.41
CA PRO A 138 14.43 -13.24 10.55
C PRO A 138 13.99 -11.78 10.38
N ALA A 139 13.81 -11.31 9.15
CA ALA A 139 13.43 -9.94 8.85
C ALA A 139 12.21 -9.88 7.91
N PRO A 140 11.26 -8.96 8.17
CA PRO A 140 10.12 -8.74 7.28
C PRO A 140 10.56 -8.13 5.96
N GLU A 141 10.30 -8.81 4.85
CA GLU A 141 10.65 -8.33 3.50
C GLU A 141 9.89 -7.07 3.07
N PHE A 142 8.74 -6.78 3.70
CA PHE A 142 7.97 -5.57 3.45
C PHE A 142 8.58 -4.33 4.13
N ILE A 143 9.57 -4.48 5.02
CA ILE A 143 10.32 -3.36 5.59
C ILE A 143 11.61 -3.19 4.81
N GLY A 144 11.75 -2.05 4.16
CA GLY A 144 12.89 -1.73 3.31
C GLY A 144 13.63 -0.48 3.76
N LYS A 145 14.50 -0.02 2.87
CA LYS A 145 15.20 1.26 2.97
C LYS A 145 15.04 2.03 1.66
N TYR A 146 14.93 3.34 1.78
CA TYR A 146 14.97 4.27 0.67
C TYR A 146 16.14 5.23 0.88
N SER A 147 17.05 5.29 -0.09
CA SER A 147 18.20 6.18 -0.05
C SER A 147 17.94 7.39 -0.91
N GLU A 148 18.05 8.58 -0.33
CA GLU A 148 17.92 9.84 -1.07
C GLU A 148 19.26 10.37 -1.59
N GLY A 149 19.38 10.42 -2.93
CA GLY A 149 20.30 11.33 -3.62
C GLY A 149 21.76 11.30 -3.13
N ARG A 150 22.41 12.48 -3.16
CA ARG A 150 23.85 12.64 -2.82
C ARG A 150 24.15 12.52 -1.33
N ASP A 151 23.15 12.77 -0.48
CA ASP A 151 23.35 12.84 0.98
C ASP A 151 23.29 11.45 1.64
N ASN A 152 22.95 10.40 0.88
CA ASN A 152 22.85 9.01 1.36
C ASN A 152 21.99 8.84 2.62
N ALA A 153 21.06 9.76 2.88
CA ALA A 153 20.12 9.62 3.98
C ALA A 153 19.24 8.40 3.73
N GLU A 154 19.31 7.41 4.62
CA GLU A 154 18.49 6.21 4.56
C GLU A 154 17.21 6.41 5.39
N HIS A 155 16.08 6.24 4.73
CA HIS A 155 14.77 6.25 5.37
C HIS A 155 14.18 4.83 5.38
N VAL A 156 13.66 4.40 6.51
CA VAL A 156 12.95 3.12 6.60
C VAL A 156 11.64 3.21 5.81
N THR A 157 11.32 2.14 5.07
CA THR A 157 10.10 2.06 4.28
C THR A 157 9.23 0.87 4.66
N ILE A 158 7.93 0.99 4.37
CA ILE A 158 6.96 -0.11 4.44
C ILE A 158 6.35 -0.29 3.05
N THR A 159 6.36 -1.51 2.52
CA THR A 159 5.80 -1.82 1.20
C THR A 159 4.59 -2.74 1.31
N ALA A 160 3.44 -2.26 0.86
CA ALA A 160 2.23 -3.05 0.67
C ALA A 160 2.09 -3.40 -0.81
N SER A 161 1.77 -4.66 -1.11
CA SER A 161 1.71 -5.11 -2.50
C SER A 161 0.72 -6.24 -2.71
N ASN A 162 -0.13 -6.11 -3.73
CA ASN A 162 -1.08 -7.13 -4.14
C ASN A 162 -0.79 -7.63 -5.57
N ARG A 163 -1.06 -8.90 -5.86
CA ARG A 163 -1.06 -9.37 -7.26
C ARG A 163 -2.26 -8.76 -7.95
N PHE A 164 -2.11 -8.37 -9.22
CA PHE A 164 -3.28 -7.95 -9.99
C PHE A 164 -4.08 -9.16 -10.50
N PHE A 165 -3.40 -10.26 -10.79
CA PHE A 165 -4.03 -11.50 -11.25
C PHE A 165 -3.62 -12.70 -10.39
N THR A 166 -4.59 -13.60 -10.18
CA THR A 166 -4.42 -14.89 -9.51
C THR A 166 -4.61 -16.03 -10.52
N PRO A 167 -3.76 -17.08 -10.51
CA PRO A 167 -4.00 -18.25 -11.35
C PRO A 167 -5.36 -18.90 -11.04
N VAL A 168 -6.10 -19.37 -12.05
CA VAL A 168 -7.43 -19.99 -11.87
C VAL A 168 -7.40 -21.13 -10.84
N GLN A 169 -6.33 -21.93 -10.84
CA GLN A 169 -6.11 -23.03 -9.90
C GLN A 169 -6.04 -22.58 -8.42
N GLN A 170 -5.75 -21.31 -8.17
CA GLN A 170 -5.66 -20.67 -6.85
C GLN A 170 -6.83 -19.73 -6.56
N SER A 171 -7.83 -19.68 -7.43
CA SER A 171 -8.98 -18.77 -7.32
C SER A 171 -10.27 -19.45 -6.86
N ALA A 172 -10.21 -20.72 -6.48
CA ALA A 172 -11.39 -21.46 -6.05
C ALA A 172 -12.03 -20.79 -4.82
N GLY A 173 -13.33 -20.46 -4.92
CA GLY A 173 -14.10 -19.82 -3.86
C GLY A 173 -14.01 -18.29 -3.83
N LEU A 174 -13.16 -17.67 -4.66
CA LEU A 174 -13.04 -16.22 -4.74
C LEU A 174 -13.98 -15.64 -5.79
N GLU A 175 -14.59 -14.50 -5.48
CA GLU A 175 -15.39 -13.76 -6.46
C GLU A 175 -14.49 -13.10 -7.52
N VAL A 176 -14.89 -13.22 -8.79
CA VAL A 176 -14.22 -12.55 -9.91
C VAL A 176 -14.67 -11.10 -9.94
N VAL A 177 -13.71 -10.18 -9.98
CA VAL A 177 -13.94 -8.74 -10.05
C VAL A 177 -13.57 -8.25 -11.45
N ASP A 178 -14.46 -7.50 -12.07
CA ASP A 178 -14.24 -6.97 -13.41
C ASP A 178 -13.19 -5.85 -13.41
N VAL A 179 -12.27 -5.91 -14.37
CA VAL A 179 -11.32 -4.82 -14.64
C VAL A 179 -12.04 -3.76 -15.46
N ASN A 180 -12.37 -2.64 -14.82
CA ASN A 180 -13.09 -1.55 -15.48
C ASN A 180 -12.17 -0.70 -16.37
N GLY A 181 -12.78 0.16 -17.21
CA GLY A 181 -12.05 1.04 -18.12
C GLY A 181 -11.24 2.16 -17.45
N GLU A 182 -11.46 2.43 -16.17
CA GLU A 182 -10.65 3.40 -15.41
C GLU A 182 -9.31 2.78 -14.96
N LEU A 183 -9.30 1.47 -14.68
CA LEU A 183 -8.10 0.71 -14.34
C LEU A 183 -7.32 0.27 -15.59
N ASP A 184 -8.01 0.04 -16.71
CA ASP A 184 -7.40 -0.40 -17.97
C ASP A 184 -7.86 0.41 -19.20
N PRO A 185 -7.60 1.74 -19.24
CA PRO A 185 -8.05 2.61 -20.33
C PRO A 185 -7.44 2.23 -21.70
N GLN A 186 -6.33 1.49 -21.72
CA GLN A 186 -5.64 1.07 -22.93
C GLN A 186 -5.87 -0.42 -23.28
N GLY A 187 -6.68 -1.14 -22.51
CA GLY A 187 -6.94 -2.57 -22.75
C GLY A 187 -5.67 -3.44 -22.63
N ILE A 188 -4.69 -3.05 -21.81
CA ILE A 188 -3.45 -3.78 -21.57
C ILE A 188 -3.70 -4.98 -20.67
N LEU A 189 -4.43 -4.78 -19.58
CA LEU A 189 -4.80 -5.82 -18.62
C LEU A 189 -5.76 -6.83 -19.27
N ALA A 190 -6.64 -6.36 -20.16
CA ALA A 190 -7.54 -7.19 -20.95
C ALA A 190 -6.83 -8.21 -21.88
N LYS A 191 -5.52 -8.06 -22.12
CA LYS A 191 -4.72 -9.02 -22.93
C LYS A 191 -4.34 -10.29 -22.18
N VAL A 192 -4.58 -10.36 -20.88
CA VAL A 192 -4.29 -11.56 -20.08
C VAL A 192 -5.25 -12.69 -20.44
N ASP A 193 -4.72 -13.91 -20.47
CA ASP A 193 -5.48 -15.12 -20.72
C ASP A 193 -6.40 -15.44 -19.52
N THR A 194 -7.66 -15.02 -19.63
CA THR A 194 -8.69 -15.19 -18.58
C THR A 194 -9.03 -16.65 -18.28
N THR A 195 -8.65 -17.59 -19.16
CA THR A 195 -8.78 -19.03 -18.88
C THR A 195 -7.73 -19.54 -17.90
N LYS A 196 -6.67 -18.76 -17.65
CA LYS A 196 -5.56 -19.13 -16.76
C LYS A 196 -5.41 -18.20 -15.56
N PHE A 197 -5.82 -16.94 -15.69
CA PHE A 197 -5.61 -15.91 -14.68
C PHE A 197 -6.86 -15.05 -14.52
N LEU A 198 -7.27 -14.80 -13.29
CA LEU A 198 -8.44 -14.00 -12.94
C LEU A 198 -8.06 -12.81 -12.07
N HIS A 199 -8.79 -11.71 -12.20
CA HIS A 199 -8.82 -10.65 -11.20
C HIS A 199 -9.93 -10.99 -10.21
N THR A 200 -9.59 -11.12 -8.94
CA THR A 200 -10.52 -11.55 -7.88
C THR A 200 -10.67 -10.47 -6.82
N GLU A 201 -11.65 -10.62 -5.92
CA GLU A 201 -11.81 -9.74 -4.76
C GLU A 201 -10.52 -9.63 -3.93
N ASP A 202 -9.73 -10.71 -3.87
CA ASP A 202 -8.46 -10.76 -3.17
C ASP A 202 -7.36 -9.95 -3.88
N ASN A 203 -7.56 -9.59 -5.15
CA ASN A 203 -6.67 -8.74 -5.95
C ASN A 203 -7.14 -7.28 -5.99
N ALA A 204 -8.39 -7.00 -5.65
CA ALA A 204 -8.98 -5.68 -5.73
C ALA A 204 -8.35 -4.74 -4.69
N VAL A 205 -8.16 -3.47 -5.07
CA VAL A 205 -7.66 -2.40 -4.19
C VAL A 205 -8.66 -1.26 -4.23
N GLY A 206 -9.14 -0.83 -3.07
CA GLY A 206 -9.99 0.37 -2.96
C GLY A 206 -9.16 1.66 -3.05
N TYR A 207 -9.62 2.62 -3.85
CA TYR A 207 -8.96 3.91 -4.02
C TYR A 207 -9.87 5.03 -3.54
N TYR A 208 -9.35 5.90 -2.68
CA TYR A 208 -10.14 6.96 -2.08
C TYR A 208 -9.40 8.30 -1.99
N VAL A 209 -10.15 9.38 -1.90
CA VAL A 209 -9.67 10.70 -1.46
C VAL A 209 -10.45 11.16 -0.24
N LEU A 210 -9.76 11.78 0.71
CA LEU A 210 -10.42 12.40 1.86
C LEU A 210 -11.00 13.76 1.45
N SER A 211 -12.32 13.89 1.49
CA SER A 211 -13.03 15.15 1.29
C SER A 211 -13.44 15.75 2.63
N THR A 212 -13.13 17.02 2.85
CA THR A 212 -13.45 17.77 4.07
C THR A 212 -14.63 18.73 3.91
N SER A 213 -15.45 18.53 2.87
CA SER A 213 -16.61 19.40 2.60
C SER A 213 -17.72 19.21 3.64
N GLY A 214 -18.23 20.32 4.19
CA GLY A 214 -19.46 20.34 5.00
C GLY A 214 -19.31 19.99 6.49
N GLY A 215 -18.15 20.25 7.10
CA GLY A 215 -17.97 20.11 8.56
C GLY A 215 -17.68 18.69 9.05
N GLY A 216 -17.46 17.74 8.12
CA GLY A 216 -17.01 16.38 8.41
C GLY A 216 -16.06 15.87 7.33
N SER A 217 -15.29 14.83 7.65
CA SER A 217 -14.41 14.17 6.70
C SER A 217 -15.10 12.92 6.13
N LYS A 218 -15.17 12.83 4.80
CA LYS A 218 -15.74 11.69 4.07
C LYS A 218 -14.74 11.12 3.09
N SER A 219 -14.64 9.80 3.06
CA SER A 219 -13.91 9.07 2.01
C SER A 219 -14.74 9.04 0.74
N LEU A 220 -14.20 9.51 -0.37
CA LEU A 220 -14.84 9.46 -1.69
C LEU A 220 -14.05 8.53 -2.61
N PRO A 221 -14.70 7.60 -3.33
CA PRO A 221 -14.04 6.77 -4.34
C PRO A 221 -13.33 7.61 -5.40
N THR A 222 -12.19 7.13 -5.88
CA THR A 222 -11.40 7.80 -6.93
C THR A 222 -10.72 6.78 -7.82
N THR A 223 -10.02 7.25 -8.85
CA THR A 223 -9.16 6.45 -9.72
C THR A 223 -7.72 6.44 -9.20
N PRO A 224 -6.96 5.35 -9.40
CA PRO A 224 -5.57 5.22 -8.94
C PRO A 224 -4.58 6.26 -9.52
N ILE A 225 -4.89 6.89 -10.66
CA ILE A 225 -4.03 7.90 -11.29
C ILE A 225 -3.82 9.16 -10.44
N VAL A 226 -4.65 9.38 -9.40
CA VAL A 226 -4.57 10.57 -8.55
C VAL A 226 -3.38 10.55 -7.59
N PHE A 227 -2.81 9.37 -7.31
CA PHE A 227 -1.75 9.21 -6.32
C PHE A 227 -0.37 9.47 -6.93
N GLN A 228 0.45 10.24 -6.22
CA GLN A 228 1.78 10.62 -6.65
C GLN A 228 2.82 10.37 -5.57
N ILE A 229 4.08 10.21 -6.00
CA ILE A 229 5.23 10.20 -5.08
C ILE A 229 5.31 11.57 -4.40
N GLY A 230 5.31 11.58 -3.06
CA GLY A 230 5.17 12.81 -2.28
C GLY A 230 3.87 12.88 -1.48
N ASP A 231 2.83 12.16 -1.90
CA ASP A 231 1.55 12.29 -1.22
C ASP A 231 1.58 11.67 0.17
N ILE A 232 0.91 12.31 1.12
CA ILE A 232 0.60 11.71 2.41
C ILE A 232 -0.69 10.92 2.25
N VAL A 233 -0.62 9.62 2.50
CA VAL A 233 -1.73 8.68 2.31
C VAL A 233 -1.95 7.83 3.56
N GLU A 234 -3.15 7.27 3.66
CA GLU A 234 -3.45 6.12 4.51
C GLU A 234 -3.63 4.89 3.61
N VAL A 235 -2.96 3.80 3.93
CA VAL A 235 -3.21 2.50 3.31
C VAL A 235 -3.82 1.56 4.32
N GLN A 236 -4.82 0.79 3.91
CA GLN A 236 -5.26 -0.37 4.68
C GLN A 236 -4.55 -1.60 4.15
N VAL A 237 -3.96 -2.35 5.07
CA VAL A 237 -3.22 -3.57 4.76
C VAL A 237 -3.69 -4.72 5.60
N SER A 238 -3.48 -5.92 5.10
CA SER A 238 -3.51 -7.14 5.90
C SER A 238 -2.16 -7.83 5.85
N MET A 239 -1.91 -8.71 6.82
CA MET A 239 -0.67 -9.48 6.90
C MET A 239 -0.95 -10.96 6.66
N THR A 240 -0.22 -11.54 5.70
CA THR A 240 -0.37 -12.95 5.33
C THR A 240 0.98 -13.63 5.29
N CYS A 241 1.11 -14.71 6.05
CA CYS A 241 2.28 -15.58 6.10
C CYS A 241 2.15 -16.70 5.07
N ILE A 242 3.08 -16.78 4.13
CA ILE A 242 3.07 -17.74 3.02
C ILE A 242 4.32 -18.61 3.12
N PRO A 243 4.20 -19.95 2.98
CA PRO A 243 5.36 -20.83 2.89
C PRO A 243 6.10 -20.64 1.56
N ASN A 244 7.42 -20.58 1.63
CA ASN A 244 8.32 -20.45 0.51
C ASN A 244 9.50 -21.42 0.65
N LYS A 245 9.49 -22.51 -0.13
CA LYS A 245 10.59 -23.49 -0.28
C LYS A 245 11.38 -23.79 1.01
N GLY A 246 10.66 -24.11 2.08
CA GLY A 246 11.23 -24.51 3.37
C GLY A 246 11.28 -23.42 4.44
N ASN A 247 11.02 -22.16 4.09
CA ASN A 247 10.86 -21.02 5.01
C ASN A 247 9.44 -20.45 4.93
N PHE A 248 9.13 -19.48 5.78
CA PHE A 248 7.88 -18.71 5.76
C PHE A 248 8.17 -17.23 5.63
N THR A 249 7.37 -16.54 4.82
CA THR A 249 7.48 -15.08 4.58
C THR A 249 6.14 -14.42 4.87
N VAL A 250 6.13 -13.36 5.67
CA VAL A 250 4.95 -12.50 5.81
C VAL A 250 4.96 -11.42 4.74
N LYS A 251 3.82 -11.24 4.08
CA LYS A 251 3.57 -10.18 3.10
C LYS A 251 2.52 -9.22 3.65
N MET A 252 2.64 -7.94 3.30
CA MET A 252 1.57 -6.96 3.47
C MET A 252 0.76 -6.86 2.18
N LEU A 253 -0.50 -7.27 2.24
CA LEU A 253 -1.43 -7.13 1.12
C LEU A 253 -2.05 -5.74 1.17
N LEU A 254 -2.06 -5.05 0.04
CA LEU A 254 -2.70 -3.75 -0.10
C LEU A 254 -4.20 -3.97 -0.32
N ARG A 255 -5.05 -3.46 0.58
CA ARG A 255 -6.51 -3.54 0.49
C ARG A 255 -7.14 -2.22 0.06
N SER A 256 -6.62 -1.10 0.55
CA SER A 256 -7.01 0.22 0.05
C SER A 256 -5.92 1.25 0.23
N ILE A 257 -6.03 2.36 -0.51
CA ILE A 257 -5.22 3.56 -0.38
C ILE A 257 -6.14 4.80 -0.43
N MET A 258 -5.91 5.73 0.49
CA MET A 258 -6.65 6.98 0.63
C MET A 258 -5.71 8.17 0.62
N LEU A 259 -5.96 9.15 -0.25
CA LEU A 259 -5.21 10.40 -0.28
C LEU A 259 -5.65 11.28 0.88
N LEU A 260 -4.74 11.57 1.80
CA LEU A 260 -5.00 12.44 2.94
C LEU A 260 -4.51 13.88 2.69
N ASN A 261 -3.34 14.03 2.07
CA ASN A 261 -2.79 15.34 1.76
C ASN A 261 -1.78 15.27 0.58
N GLY A 262 -2.17 15.85 -0.56
CA GLY A 262 -1.31 16.01 -1.76
C GLY A 262 -0.71 17.40 -1.93
N LYS A 263 -0.84 18.28 -0.92
CA LYS A 263 -0.40 19.68 -1.01
C LYS A 263 1.10 19.80 -1.28
N PHE A 264 1.93 19.03 -0.58
CA PHE A 264 3.40 19.12 -0.71
C PHE A 264 3.87 18.70 -2.10
N THR A 265 3.25 17.67 -2.67
CA THR A 265 3.49 17.25 -4.04
C THR A 265 3.08 18.33 -5.04
N THR A 266 1.91 18.94 -4.84
CA THR A 266 1.37 19.99 -5.71
C THR A 266 2.25 21.26 -5.67
N ASP A 267 2.65 21.69 -4.48
CA ASP A 267 3.54 22.83 -4.29
C ASP A 267 4.91 22.58 -4.94
N ALA A 268 5.48 21.38 -4.76
CA ALA A 268 6.75 21.01 -5.38
C ALA A 268 6.66 20.99 -6.92
N THR A 269 5.58 20.43 -7.49
CA THR A 269 5.33 20.44 -8.93
C THR A 269 5.16 21.87 -9.46
N THR A 270 4.45 22.72 -8.73
CA THR A 270 4.30 24.14 -9.09
C THR A 270 5.65 24.84 -9.11
N ALA A 271 6.46 24.66 -8.06
CA ALA A 271 7.81 25.23 -7.97
C ALA A 271 8.73 24.75 -9.10
N ARG A 272 8.70 23.45 -9.46
CA ARG A 272 9.43 22.91 -10.61
C ARG A 272 9.05 23.64 -11.89
N THR A 273 7.75 23.79 -12.14
CA THR A 273 7.23 24.41 -13.38
C THR A 273 7.65 25.88 -13.50
N LEU A 274 7.65 26.61 -12.38
CA LEU A 274 8.12 28.01 -12.32
C LEU A 274 9.64 28.15 -12.45
N SER A 275 10.40 27.11 -12.12
CA SER A 275 11.87 27.11 -12.19
C SER A 275 12.44 26.84 -13.60
N ILE A 276 11.61 26.46 -14.57
CA ILE A 276 12.04 26.22 -15.95
C ILE A 276 12.34 27.58 -16.62
N PRO A 277 13.59 27.85 -17.05
CA PRO A 277 13.92 29.09 -17.77
C PRO A 277 13.09 29.20 -19.04
N ALA A 278 12.53 30.38 -19.32
CA ALA A 278 11.68 30.65 -20.49
C ALA A 278 12.30 30.22 -21.84
N ALA A 279 13.63 30.13 -21.92
CA ALA A 279 14.36 29.67 -23.10
C ALA A 279 14.17 28.16 -23.41
N ILE A 280 13.86 27.32 -22.43
CA ILE A 280 13.66 25.86 -22.62
C ILE A 280 12.20 25.55 -22.98
N ALA A 281 11.24 26.34 -22.49
CA ALA A 281 9.82 26.17 -22.77
C ALA A 281 9.50 26.30 -24.27
N VAL A 282 10.22 27.16 -25.01
CA VAL A 282 10.03 27.33 -26.47
C VAL A 282 10.60 26.15 -27.27
N ALA A 283 11.65 25.48 -26.79
CA ALA A 283 12.25 24.33 -27.47
C ALA A 283 11.40 23.04 -27.37
N LEU A 284 10.51 22.94 -26.37
CA LEU A 284 9.58 21.81 -26.19
C LEU A 284 8.27 21.95 -26.98
N LEU A 285 7.97 23.14 -27.50
CA LEU A 285 6.73 23.44 -28.24
C LEU A 285 6.89 23.40 -29.77
N LEU A 286 8.11 23.15 -30.28
CA LEU A 286 8.34 22.98 -31.71
C LEU A 286 8.27 21.49 -32.08
N PRO A 287 7.38 21.08 -32.99
CA PRO A 287 7.40 19.71 -33.50
C PRO A 287 8.72 19.46 -34.23
N LYS A 288 9.34 18.30 -33.95
CA LYS A 288 10.35 17.72 -34.84
C LYS A 288 9.68 17.11 -36.06
#